data_AF-A0A8H7N2G5-F1
#
_entry.id   AF-A0A8H7N2G5-F1
#
_cell.length_a   1.000
_cell.length_b   1.000
_cell.length_c   1.000
_cell.angle_alpha   90.00
_cell.angle_beta   90.00
_cell.angle_gamma   90.00
#
_symmetry.space_group_name_H-M   'P 1'
#
loop_
_entity.id
_entity.type
_entity.pdbx_description
1 polymer ?
#
loop_
_entity_poly.entity_id
_entity_poly.type
_entity_poly.pdbx_seq_one_letter_code
_entity_poly.pdbx_strand_id
1 'polypeptide(L)'
;MLPQDYQDIISICRAMSVQFLWIDSLCILQDSPEDLLREIKTMLNVYQNALLTLSICWDYSDSTLFPSRMGDTLSIIPPNDEYKNIAYSTAGCAFVNHVDEFKINVTHSLVNSRGWVLQERTLSRRTVYLGNEQLYWECDGAIASETVSKILQDKDVRRMPLFHDSDDFRNALWPKLVEKYSQCGLTSESRQACCYLRHFSDDVCRQPKGSLYCRDLVRVLAL
;
A
#
# COMPACT_ATOMS: atom_id res chain seq x y z
N MET A 1 -14.52 -8.62 -21.21
CA MET A 1 -14.05 -7.24 -20.98
C MET A 1 -13.39 -7.21 -19.62
N LEU A 2 -12.19 -6.65 -19.49
CA LEU A 2 -11.52 -6.48 -18.20
C LEU A 2 -12.27 -5.42 -17.38
N PRO A 3 -12.43 -5.58 -16.05
CA PRO A 3 -13.01 -4.54 -15.21
C PRO A 3 -12.20 -3.25 -15.32
N GLN A 4 -12.85 -2.11 -15.14
CA GLN A 4 -12.24 -0.81 -15.44
C GLN A 4 -11.00 -0.52 -14.57
N ASP A 5 -11.00 -0.97 -13.31
CA ASP A 5 -9.83 -0.83 -12.43
C ASP A 5 -8.57 -1.46 -13.02
N TYR A 6 -8.69 -2.63 -13.65
CA TYR A 6 -7.57 -3.29 -14.31
C TYR A 6 -7.05 -2.48 -15.49
N GLN A 7 -7.96 -1.88 -16.27
CA GLN A 7 -7.60 -1.04 -17.41
C GLN A 7 -6.85 0.22 -16.98
N ASP A 8 -7.27 0.80 -15.86
CA ASP A 8 -6.65 1.98 -15.31
C ASP A 8 -5.28 1.67 -14.70
N ILE A 9 -5.12 0.55 -13.98
CA ILE A 9 -3.80 0.07 -13.53
C ILE A 9 -2.87 -0.14 -14.73
N ILE A 10 -3.35 -0.76 -15.81
CA ILE A 10 -2.56 -0.98 -17.03
C ILE A 10 -2.11 0.38 -17.60
N SER A 11 -2.98 1.38 -17.57
CA SER A 11 -2.66 2.74 -18.01
C SER A 11 -1.59 3.40 -17.13
N ILE A 12 -1.67 3.24 -15.81
CA ILE A 12 -0.63 3.68 -14.86
C ILE A 12 0.71 3.00 -15.15
N CYS A 13 0.71 1.67 -15.33
CA CYS A 13 1.93 0.91 -15.61
C CYS A 13 2.58 1.35 -16.92
N ARG A 14 1.78 1.57 -17.97
CA ARG A 14 2.25 2.07 -19.27
C ARG A 14 2.86 3.47 -19.15
N ALA A 15 2.22 4.37 -18.38
CA ALA A 15 2.74 5.72 -18.15
C ALA A 15 4.09 5.69 -17.40
N MET A 16 4.29 4.72 -16.50
CA MET A 16 5.56 4.50 -15.79
C MET A 16 6.59 3.68 -16.60
N SER A 17 6.28 3.30 -17.85
CA SER A 17 7.13 2.43 -18.69
C SER A 17 7.43 1.06 -18.07
N VAL A 18 6.50 0.53 -17.27
CA VAL A 18 6.59 -0.79 -16.64
C VAL A 18 5.99 -1.84 -17.56
N GLN A 19 6.71 -2.94 -17.78
CA GLN A 19 6.31 -4.00 -18.71
C GLN A 19 5.50 -5.11 -18.05
N PHE A 20 5.73 -5.39 -16.76
CA PHE A 20 5.11 -6.50 -16.06
C PHE A 20 4.16 -6.02 -14.97
N LEU A 21 2.98 -6.63 -14.96
CA LEU A 21 1.92 -6.37 -13.99
C LEU A 21 1.50 -7.69 -13.34
N TRP A 22 1.52 -7.74 -12.02
CA TRP A 22 1.05 -8.87 -11.23
C TRP A 22 -0.26 -8.51 -10.52
N ILE A 23 -1.31 -9.27 -10.80
CA ILE A 23 -2.60 -9.20 -10.09
C ILE A 23 -3.01 -10.62 -9.74
N ASP A 24 -3.22 -10.90 -8.46
CA ASP A 24 -3.42 -12.27 -7.95
C ASP A 24 -4.59 -13.00 -8.64
N SER A 25 -5.68 -12.29 -8.92
CA SER A 25 -6.85 -12.82 -9.64
C SER A 25 -6.56 -13.19 -11.10
N LEU A 26 -5.49 -12.66 -11.70
CA LEU A 26 -5.09 -12.95 -13.09
C LEU A 26 -3.89 -13.91 -13.17
N CYS A 27 -3.00 -13.85 -12.18
CA CYS A 27 -1.71 -14.54 -12.19
C CYS A 27 -1.71 -15.86 -11.42
N ILE A 28 -2.72 -16.13 -10.59
CA ILE A 28 -2.81 -17.35 -9.77
C ILE A 28 -4.05 -18.15 -10.18
N LEU A 29 -3.87 -19.41 -10.57
CA LEU A 29 -4.98 -20.30 -10.90
C LEU A 29 -5.66 -20.79 -9.63
N GLN A 30 -6.79 -20.17 -9.27
CA GLN A 30 -7.54 -20.48 -8.05
C GLN A 30 -8.07 -21.92 -8.00
N ASP A 31 -8.34 -22.53 -9.16
CA ASP A 31 -8.87 -23.89 -9.27
C ASP A 31 -7.80 -24.99 -9.17
N SER A 32 -6.50 -24.64 -9.11
CA SER A 32 -5.41 -25.61 -8.99
C SER A 32 -4.69 -25.46 -7.64
N PRO A 33 -4.86 -26.42 -6.71
CA PRO A 33 -4.13 -26.43 -5.45
C PRO A 33 -2.60 -26.47 -5.64
N GLU A 34 -2.13 -27.14 -6.69
CA GLU A 34 -0.70 -27.25 -7.00
C GLU A 34 -0.11 -25.92 -7.48
N ASP A 35 -0.86 -25.17 -8.30
CA ASP A 35 -0.47 -23.85 -8.78
C ASP A 35 -0.47 -22.83 -7.64
N LEU A 36 -1.55 -22.82 -6.84
CA LEU A 36 -1.67 -22.01 -5.64
C LEU A 36 -0.46 -22.22 -4.72
N LEU A 37 -0.12 -23.47 -4.37
CA LEU A 37 1.04 -23.79 -3.54
C LEU A 37 2.38 -23.36 -4.16
N ARG A 38 2.49 -23.38 -5.50
CA ARG A 38 3.70 -22.92 -6.20
C ARG A 38 3.82 -21.40 -6.12
N GLU A 39 2.74 -20.68 -6.43
CA GLU A 39 2.75 -19.23 -6.46
C GLU A 39 2.95 -18.64 -5.08
N ILE A 40 2.41 -19.26 -4.04
CA ILE A 40 2.64 -18.81 -2.67
C ILE A 40 4.10 -18.89 -2.25
N LYS A 41 4.84 -19.92 -2.69
CA LYS A 41 6.29 -20.00 -2.44
C LYS A 41 7.03 -18.87 -3.14
N THR A 42 6.52 -18.42 -4.28
CA THR A 42 7.09 -17.34 -5.08
C THR A 42 6.66 -15.95 -4.59
N MET A 43 5.51 -15.84 -3.91
CA MET A 43 4.92 -14.56 -3.46
C MET A 43 5.90 -13.70 -2.66
N LEU A 44 6.67 -14.31 -1.74
CA LEU A 44 7.72 -13.62 -0.99
C LEU A 44 8.65 -12.85 -1.94
N ASN A 45 9.20 -13.56 -2.93
CA ASN A 45 10.13 -13.01 -3.89
C ASN A 45 9.45 -11.98 -4.81
N VAL A 46 8.18 -12.18 -5.15
CA VAL A 46 7.41 -11.21 -5.95
C VAL A 46 7.25 -9.89 -5.20
N TYR A 47 6.72 -9.89 -3.96
CA TYR A 47 6.51 -8.63 -3.21
C TYR A 47 7.82 -7.94 -2.83
N GLN A 48 8.80 -8.70 -2.37
CA GLN A 48 10.06 -8.11 -1.89
C GLN A 48 10.81 -7.40 -3.01
N ASN A 49 10.70 -7.92 -4.22
CA ASN A 49 11.49 -7.46 -5.34
C ASN A 49 10.67 -6.68 -6.39
N ALA A 50 9.35 -6.55 -6.23
CA ALA A 50 8.56 -5.66 -7.08
C ALA A 50 9.12 -4.23 -7.08
N LEU A 51 9.07 -3.58 -8.24
CA LEU A 51 9.44 -2.17 -8.38
C LEU A 51 8.53 -1.31 -7.49
N LEU A 52 7.23 -1.58 -7.59
CA LEU A 52 6.18 -0.85 -6.91
C LEU A 52 4.96 -1.72 -6.66
N THR A 53 4.37 -1.57 -5.48
CA THR A 53 3.04 -2.09 -5.16
C THR A 53 2.03 -0.94 -5.18
N LEU A 54 0.91 -1.11 -5.87
CA LEU A 54 -0.24 -0.21 -5.87
C LEU A 54 -1.30 -0.79 -4.95
N SER A 55 -1.93 0.03 -4.11
CA SER A 55 -3.03 -0.41 -3.24
C SER A 55 -4.18 0.58 -3.36
N ILE A 56 -5.36 0.07 -3.66
CA ILE A 56 -6.57 0.89 -3.81
C ILE A 56 -7.22 0.99 -2.43
N CYS A 57 -7.17 2.18 -1.83
CA CYS A 57 -7.65 2.43 -0.46
C CYS A 57 -8.93 3.27 -0.40
N TRP A 58 -9.42 3.78 -1.53
CA TRP A 58 -10.64 4.57 -1.52
C TRP A 58 -11.89 3.73 -1.29
N ASP A 59 -12.98 4.42 -0.97
CA ASP A 59 -14.30 3.82 -0.72
C ASP A 59 -15.29 4.08 -1.87
N TYR A 60 -14.84 4.73 -2.95
CA TYR A 60 -15.71 5.07 -4.08
C TYR A 60 -15.91 3.88 -5.02
N SER A 61 -17.18 3.58 -5.32
CA SER A 61 -17.59 2.63 -6.37
C SER A 61 -17.74 3.30 -7.74
N ASP A 62 -17.06 4.41 -7.97
CA ASP A 62 -17.04 5.03 -9.29
C ASP A 62 -16.24 4.16 -10.24
N SER A 63 -16.64 4.20 -11.50
CA SER A 63 -16.14 3.27 -12.51
C SER A 63 -14.64 3.36 -12.78
N THR A 64 -13.88 4.32 -12.26
CA THR A 64 -12.46 4.53 -12.64
C THR A 64 -11.55 4.86 -11.46
N LEU A 65 -10.28 4.48 -11.63
CA LEU A 65 -9.20 4.81 -10.71
C LEU A 65 -8.74 6.28 -10.74
N PHE A 66 -9.30 7.10 -11.64
CA PHE A 66 -8.96 8.50 -11.79
C PHE A 66 -10.16 9.41 -11.45
N PRO A 67 -10.71 9.36 -10.22
CA PRO A 67 -11.77 10.26 -9.83
C PRO A 67 -11.27 11.71 -9.85
N SER A 68 -12.18 12.66 -10.09
CA SER A 68 -11.90 14.08 -9.90
C SER A 68 -11.65 14.34 -8.42
N ARG A 69 -10.38 14.49 -8.03
CA ARG A 69 -9.99 14.81 -6.65
C ARG A 69 -10.20 16.30 -6.39
N MET A 70 -11.21 16.64 -5.58
CA MET A 70 -11.27 17.95 -4.92
C MET A 70 -10.72 17.74 -3.51
N GLY A 71 -9.49 18.21 -3.27
CA GLY A 71 -8.93 18.18 -1.91
C GLY A 71 -9.78 19.06 -0.98
N ASP A 72 -9.78 18.73 0.32
CA ASP A 72 -10.49 19.51 1.31
C ASP A 72 -9.91 20.93 1.42
N THR A 73 -10.69 21.89 0.92
CA THR A 73 -10.34 23.31 0.94
C THR A 73 -11.24 24.05 1.92
N LEU A 74 -10.63 24.78 2.86
CA LEU A 74 -11.33 25.79 3.66
C LEU A 74 -11.26 27.14 2.96
N SER A 75 -12.41 27.79 2.82
CA SER A 75 -12.44 29.19 2.39
C SER A 75 -11.75 30.07 3.43
N ILE A 76 -10.66 30.74 3.04
CA ILE A 76 -10.00 31.73 3.90
C ILE A 76 -10.75 33.04 3.73
N ILE A 77 -11.38 33.52 4.80
CA ILE A 77 -11.82 34.92 4.87
C ILE A 77 -10.55 35.76 5.12
N PRO A 78 -10.18 36.70 4.23
CA PRO A 78 -9.04 37.56 4.48
C PRO A 78 -9.21 38.30 5.81
N PRO A 79 -8.15 38.45 6.63
CA PRO A 79 -8.22 39.30 7.81
C PRO A 79 -8.67 40.70 7.40
N ASN A 80 -9.51 41.34 8.21
CA ASN A 80 -9.89 42.75 8.00
C ASN A 80 -8.64 43.62 7.78
N ASP A 81 -8.79 44.67 6.97
CA ASP A 81 -7.81 45.57 6.33
C ASP A 81 -6.60 46.09 7.14
N GLU A 82 -6.41 45.73 8.42
CA GLU A 82 -5.29 46.16 9.27
C GLU A 82 -3.96 45.41 9.02
N TYR A 83 -3.95 44.27 8.33
CA TYR A 83 -2.74 43.46 8.10
C TYR A 83 -2.40 43.29 6.61
N LYS A 84 -2.22 44.41 5.89
CA LYS A 84 -1.94 44.45 4.43
C LYS A 84 -0.54 44.03 3.97
N ASN A 85 0.34 43.57 4.87
CA ASN A 85 1.75 43.31 4.52
C ASN A 85 2.11 41.85 4.26
N ILE A 86 1.12 40.95 4.15
CA ILE A 86 1.37 39.56 3.73
C ILE A 86 0.77 39.40 2.34
N ALA A 87 1.61 39.06 1.36
CA ALA A 87 1.19 38.76 0.00
C ALA A 87 0.37 37.46 -0.01
N TYR A 88 -0.93 37.56 0.24
CA TYR A 88 -1.85 36.46 0.00
C TYR A 88 -2.00 36.28 -1.52
N SER A 89 -1.60 35.12 -2.02
CA SER A 89 -1.97 34.66 -3.36
C SER A 89 -3.51 34.68 -3.46
N THR A 90 -4.03 35.20 -4.56
CA THR A 90 -5.42 35.62 -4.79
C THR A 90 -6.42 34.46 -4.93
N ALA A 91 -6.17 33.31 -4.30
CA ALA A 91 -7.11 32.20 -4.22
C ALA A 91 -7.49 31.99 -2.75
N GLY A 92 -8.72 32.37 -2.39
CA GLY A 92 -9.24 32.37 -1.02
C GLY A 92 -9.52 30.99 -0.43
N CYS A 93 -8.62 30.03 -0.61
CA CYS A 93 -8.70 28.70 -0.03
C CYS A 93 -7.38 28.26 0.62
N ALA A 94 -7.48 27.58 1.76
CA ALA A 94 -6.40 26.82 2.40
C ALA A 94 -6.69 25.33 2.23
N PHE A 95 -5.67 24.54 1.93
CA PHE A 95 -5.76 23.08 2.06
C PHE A 95 -5.75 22.71 3.54
N VAL A 96 -6.67 21.82 3.94
CA VAL A 96 -6.65 21.23 5.28
C VAL A 96 -5.69 20.05 5.25
N ASN A 97 -4.65 20.10 6.07
CA ASN A 97 -3.82 18.94 6.34
C ASN A 97 -4.23 18.36 7.70
N HIS A 98 -4.82 17.17 7.71
CA HIS A 98 -5.00 16.43 8.95
C HIS A 98 -3.68 15.76 9.38
N VAL A 99 -3.35 15.83 10.66
CA VAL A 99 -2.09 15.26 11.19
C VAL A 99 -2.06 13.73 11.03
N ASP A 100 -3.24 13.09 10.98
CA ASP A 100 -3.42 11.64 10.93
C ASP A 100 -3.94 11.10 9.57
N GLU A 101 -3.81 11.86 8.48
CA GLU A 101 -4.38 11.51 7.16
C GLU A 101 -4.03 10.10 6.71
N PHE A 102 -2.77 9.70 6.83
CA PHE A 102 -2.34 8.37 6.42
C PHE A 102 -2.98 7.27 7.27
N LYS A 103 -3.18 7.50 8.57
CA LYS A 103 -3.81 6.52 9.45
C LYS A 103 -5.28 6.32 9.05
N ILE A 104 -5.99 7.42 8.82
CA ILE A 104 -7.40 7.44 8.45
C ILE A 104 -7.60 6.83 7.05
N ASN A 105 -6.90 7.35 6.05
CA ASN A 105 -7.14 7.01 4.64
C ASN A 105 -6.44 5.73 4.18
N VAL A 106 -5.34 5.33 4.81
CA VAL A 106 -4.60 4.12 4.42
C VAL A 106 -4.78 3.05 5.49
N THR A 107 -4.32 3.29 6.71
CA THR A 107 -4.25 2.22 7.72
C THR A 107 -5.61 1.67 8.13
N HIS A 108 -6.63 2.52 8.20
CA HIS A 108 -8.01 2.14 8.50
C HIS A 108 -8.88 1.89 7.24
N SER A 109 -8.31 1.93 6.04
CA SER A 109 -9.06 1.59 4.82
C SER A 109 -9.57 0.15 4.86
N LEU A 110 -10.72 -0.09 4.23
CA LEU A 110 -11.36 -1.41 4.20
C LEU A 110 -10.44 -2.50 3.66
N VAL A 111 -9.63 -2.19 2.64
CA VAL A 111 -8.65 -3.12 2.06
C VAL A 111 -7.62 -3.59 3.10
N ASN A 112 -7.12 -2.68 3.94
CA ASN A 112 -6.11 -2.98 4.95
C ASN A 112 -6.67 -3.68 6.19
N SER A 113 -7.99 -3.85 6.30
CA SER A 113 -8.63 -4.69 7.32
C SER A 113 -8.50 -6.19 7.03
N ARG A 114 -8.16 -6.57 5.78
CA ARG A 114 -8.04 -7.97 5.34
C ARG A 114 -6.70 -8.56 5.79
N GLY A 115 -6.74 -9.76 6.38
CA GLY A 115 -5.52 -10.41 6.91
C GLY A 115 -4.46 -10.68 5.85
N TRP A 116 -4.90 -11.03 4.63
CA TRP A 116 -4.01 -11.20 3.49
C TRP A 116 -3.26 -9.91 3.16
N VAL A 117 -3.97 -8.79 3.02
CA VAL A 117 -3.40 -7.48 2.67
C VAL A 117 -2.35 -7.03 3.68
N LEU A 118 -2.51 -7.39 4.97
CA LEU A 118 -1.47 -7.15 5.96
C LEU A 118 -0.16 -7.86 5.60
N GLN A 119 -0.20 -9.12 5.15
CA GLN A 119 0.98 -9.84 4.66
C GLN A 119 1.58 -9.11 3.45
N GLU A 120 0.77 -8.78 2.45
CA GLU A 120 1.20 -8.11 1.22
C GLU A 120 1.89 -6.76 1.47
N ARG A 121 1.27 -5.93 2.32
CA ARG A 121 1.82 -4.65 2.76
C ARG A 121 3.16 -4.88 3.44
N THR A 122 3.25 -5.87 4.34
CA THR A 122 4.47 -6.17 5.09
C THR A 122 5.64 -6.59 4.20
N LEU A 123 5.36 -7.33 3.11
CA LEU A 123 6.36 -7.81 2.16
C LEU A 123 6.77 -6.78 1.09
N SER A 124 5.92 -5.80 0.84
CA SER A 124 6.19 -4.77 -0.17
C SER A 124 7.23 -3.77 0.34
N ARG A 125 8.29 -3.52 -0.43
CA ARG A 125 9.28 -2.48 -0.08
C ARG A 125 8.75 -1.07 -0.28
N ARG A 126 8.02 -0.88 -1.38
CA ARG A 126 7.47 0.39 -1.87
C ARG A 126 6.01 0.21 -2.21
N THR A 127 5.15 1.00 -1.60
CA THR A 127 3.71 0.97 -1.84
C THR A 127 3.20 2.38 -2.11
N VAL A 128 2.48 2.56 -3.21
CA VAL A 128 1.61 3.72 -3.44
C VAL A 128 0.19 3.31 -3.07
N TYR A 129 -0.42 4.11 -2.20
CA TYR A 129 -1.83 3.99 -1.88
C TYR A 129 -2.62 5.04 -2.67
N LEU A 130 -3.59 4.56 -3.44
CA LEU A 130 -4.59 5.38 -4.09
C LEU A 130 -5.68 5.68 -3.04
N GLY A 131 -5.53 6.80 -2.34
CA GLY A 131 -6.50 7.26 -1.34
C GLY A 131 -7.67 8.03 -1.96
N ASN A 132 -8.66 8.36 -1.13
CA ASN A 132 -9.84 9.14 -1.56
C ASN A 132 -9.46 10.53 -2.09
N GLU A 133 -8.58 11.24 -1.38
CA GLU A 133 -8.28 12.65 -1.65
C GLU A 133 -6.92 12.87 -2.31
N GLN A 134 -5.96 11.97 -2.06
CA GLN A 134 -4.58 12.11 -2.50
C GLN A 134 -3.88 10.76 -2.60
N LEU A 135 -2.69 10.80 -3.18
CA LEU A 135 -1.75 9.67 -3.15
C LEU A 135 -0.95 9.65 -1.86
N TYR A 136 -0.74 8.44 -1.34
CA TYR A 136 0.20 8.20 -0.25
C TYR A 136 1.31 7.26 -0.69
N TRP A 137 2.48 7.46 -0.13
CA TRP A 137 3.68 6.66 -0.39
C TRP A 137 4.19 6.06 0.91
N GLU A 138 4.48 4.77 0.90
CA GLU A 138 5.21 4.09 1.96
C GLU A 138 6.42 3.35 1.40
N CYS A 139 7.62 3.65 1.87
CA CYS A 139 8.87 2.98 1.46
C CYS A 139 9.74 2.69 2.67
N ASP A 140 9.99 1.41 2.97
CA ASP A 140 10.86 1.00 4.09
C ASP A 140 10.61 1.75 5.42
N GLY A 141 9.34 2.03 5.73
CA GLY A 141 8.91 2.73 6.95
C GLY A 141 8.93 4.26 6.84
N ALA A 142 9.32 4.82 5.71
CA ALA A 142 9.07 6.23 5.39
C ALA A 142 7.66 6.39 4.82
N ILE A 143 6.89 7.34 5.33
CA ILE A 143 5.57 7.71 4.80
C ILE A 143 5.63 9.12 4.23
N ALA A 144 5.07 9.33 3.04
CA ALA A 144 4.89 10.64 2.42
C ALA A 144 3.50 10.73 1.76
N SER A 145 3.05 11.94 1.48
CA SER A 145 1.80 12.21 0.76
C SER A 145 1.94 13.39 -0.19
N GLU A 146 0.95 13.65 -1.03
CA GLU A 146 0.95 14.82 -1.92
C GLU A 146 0.97 16.14 -1.14
N THR A 147 0.29 16.18 0.01
CA THR A 147 0.23 17.35 0.90
C THR A 147 1.41 17.46 1.86
N VAL A 148 1.96 16.33 2.30
CA VAL A 148 3.06 16.24 3.25
C VAL A 148 4.30 15.69 2.55
N SER A 149 5.14 16.62 2.09
CA SER A 149 6.42 16.32 1.43
C SER A 149 7.53 15.89 2.40
N LYS A 150 7.28 15.87 3.72
CA LYS A 150 8.23 15.37 4.73
C LYS A 150 7.93 13.92 5.07
N ILE A 151 8.99 13.11 5.17
CA ILE A 151 8.89 11.73 5.63
C ILE A 151 8.42 11.71 7.09
N LEU A 152 7.16 11.30 7.30
CA LEU A 152 6.63 11.11 8.65
C LEU A 152 7.26 9.87 9.27
N GLN A 153 7.72 10.02 10.50
CA GLN A 153 8.36 8.95 11.28
C GLN A 153 7.48 8.40 12.40
N ASP A 154 6.17 8.33 12.18
CA ASP A 154 5.24 7.78 13.17
C ASP A 154 5.44 6.26 13.30
N LYS A 155 5.95 5.82 14.46
CA LYS A 155 6.25 4.41 14.74
C LYS A 155 5.01 3.53 14.80
N ASP A 156 3.85 4.08 15.11
CA ASP A 156 2.63 3.29 15.32
C ASP A 156 1.86 3.01 14.02
N VAL A 157 2.09 3.82 12.99
CA VAL A 157 1.38 3.74 11.71
C VAL A 157 2.22 3.08 10.60
N ARG A 158 3.54 3.01 10.82
CA ARG A 158 4.51 2.40 9.90
C ARG A 158 4.23 0.92 9.64
N ARG A 159 4.49 0.52 8.40
CA ARG A 159 4.74 -0.87 8.04
C ARG A 159 5.80 -1.47 8.95
N MET A 160 5.61 -2.75 9.27
CA MET A 160 6.52 -3.57 10.06
C MET A 160 7.40 -4.40 9.12
N PRO A 161 8.48 -3.86 8.50
CA PRO A 161 9.22 -4.58 7.46
C PRO A 161 9.81 -5.89 7.98
N LEU A 162 9.55 -6.99 7.26
CA LEU A 162 10.09 -8.30 7.61
C LEU A 162 11.57 -8.49 7.23
N PHE A 163 12.16 -7.57 6.46
CA PHE A 163 13.52 -7.69 5.90
C PHE A 163 14.59 -6.90 6.65
N HIS A 164 14.34 -6.48 7.90
CA HIS A 164 15.35 -5.78 8.67
C HIS A 164 16.37 -6.77 9.26
N ASP A 165 17.67 -6.43 9.15
CA ASP A 165 18.80 -7.36 9.30
C ASP A 165 19.09 -7.88 10.72
N SER A 166 18.34 -7.52 11.78
CA SER A 166 18.61 -8.04 13.13
C SER A 166 17.53 -8.99 13.65
N ASP A 167 17.96 -10.16 14.12
CA ASP A 167 17.08 -11.17 14.74
C ASP A 167 16.32 -10.59 15.95
N ASP A 168 16.95 -9.70 16.72
CA ASP A 168 16.33 -9.00 17.84
C ASP A 168 15.14 -8.13 17.42
N PHE A 169 15.26 -7.45 16.28
CA PHE A 169 14.17 -6.63 15.74
C PHE A 169 13.01 -7.51 15.29
N ARG A 170 13.30 -8.64 14.63
CA ARG A 170 12.28 -9.60 14.19
C ARG A 170 11.54 -10.22 15.37
N ASN A 171 12.25 -10.61 16.43
CA ASN A 171 11.67 -11.17 17.65
C ASN A 171 10.78 -10.17 18.39
N ALA A 172 11.14 -8.88 18.39
CA ALA A 172 10.30 -7.83 18.98
C ALA A 172 9.08 -7.47 18.12
N LEU A 173 9.17 -7.65 16.80
CA LEU A 173 8.14 -7.28 15.83
C LEU A 173 7.10 -8.39 15.63
N TRP A 174 7.51 -9.65 15.75
CA TRP A 174 6.63 -10.80 15.53
C TRP A 174 5.36 -10.80 16.40
N PRO A 175 5.42 -10.57 17.74
CA PRO A 175 4.21 -10.51 18.55
C PRO A 175 3.24 -9.41 18.09
N LYS A 176 3.75 -8.24 17.70
CA LYS A 176 2.93 -7.12 17.20
C LYS A 176 2.28 -7.44 15.86
N LEU A 177 3.01 -8.12 14.98
CA LEU A 177 2.48 -8.56 13.69
C LEU A 177 1.36 -9.60 13.90
N VAL A 178 1.56 -10.56 14.80
CA VAL A 178 0.55 -11.58 15.14
C VAL A 178 -0.68 -10.94 15.75
N GLU A 179 -0.52 -10.00 16.69
CA GLU A 179 -1.62 -9.23 17.28
C GLU A 179 -2.43 -8.50 16.20
N LYS A 180 -1.75 -7.73 15.33
CA LYS A 180 -2.42 -7.00 14.24
C LYS A 180 -3.12 -7.94 13.26
N TYR A 181 -2.49 -9.05 12.90
CA TYR A 181 -3.08 -10.06 12.03
C TYR A 181 -4.32 -10.70 12.65
N SER A 182 -4.31 -10.95 13.97
CA SER A 182 -5.46 -11.51 14.70
C SER A 182 -6.69 -10.59 14.71
N GLN A 183 -6.50 -9.29 14.50
CA GLN A 183 -7.56 -8.29 14.44
C GLN A 183 -8.14 -8.13 13.03
N CYS A 184 -7.48 -8.71 12.01
CA CYS A 184 -7.93 -8.62 10.63
C CYS A 184 -9.14 -9.54 10.34
N GLY A 185 -9.95 -9.14 9.35
CA GLY A 185 -11.02 -9.98 8.81
C GLY A 185 -10.45 -11.23 8.14
N LEU A 186 -10.75 -12.41 8.71
CA LEU A 186 -10.34 -13.70 8.17
C LEU A 186 -11.45 -14.31 7.30
N THR A 187 -11.39 -14.12 5.98
CA THR A 187 -12.19 -14.85 4.98
C THR A 187 -11.76 -16.33 4.85
N SER A 188 -12.57 -17.18 4.22
CA SER A 188 -12.22 -18.59 3.94
C SER A 188 -10.92 -18.75 3.15
N GLU A 189 -10.65 -17.85 2.21
CA GLU A 189 -9.39 -17.76 1.44
C GLU A 189 -8.20 -17.40 2.36
N SER A 190 -8.41 -16.50 3.33
CA SER A 190 -7.37 -16.13 4.30
C SER A 190 -7.06 -17.21 5.35
N ARG A 191 -7.91 -18.24 5.51
CA ARG A 191 -7.59 -19.40 6.36
C ARG A 191 -6.55 -20.32 5.73
N GLN A 192 -6.57 -20.51 4.41
CA GLN A 192 -5.49 -21.19 3.68
C GLN A 192 -4.18 -20.39 3.80
N ALA A 193 -4.31 -19.06 3.92
CA ALA A 193 -3.18 -18.14 4.11
C ALA A 193 -2.49 -18.18 5.48
N CYS A 194 -3.21 -18.50 6.56
CA CYS A 194 -2.66 -18.58 7.92
C CYS A 194 -1.50 -19.59 8.03
N CYS A 195 -1.49 -20.63 7.20
CA CYS A 195 -0.40 -21.61 7.16
C CYS A 195 0.93 -20.98 6.69
N TYR A 196 0.89 -19.87 5.95
CA TYR A 196 2.07 -19.26 5.34
C TYR A 196 2.91 -18.47 6.33
N LEU A 197 2.30 -17.70 7.26
CA LEU A 197 3.05 -16.97 8.30
C LEU A 197 3.93 -17.90 9.16
N ARG A 198 3.55 -19.18 9.32
CA ARG A 198 4.32 -20.17 10.08
C ARG A 198 5.53 -20.72 9.33
N HIS A 199 5.40 -20.99 8.02
CA HIS A 199 6.55 -21.38 7.17
C HIS A 199 7.49 -20.20 6.88
N PHE A 200 6.96 -18.97 6.97
CA PHE A 200 7.65 -17.73 6.65
C PHE A 200 8.83 -17.38 7.59
N SER A 201 8.76 -17.77 8.87
CA SER A 201 9.87 -17.55 9.82
C SER A 201 11.17 -18.19 9.35
N ASP A 202 11.08 -19.39 8.77
CA ASP A 202 12.22 -20.26 8.52
C ASP A 202 12.91 -20.00 7.17
N ASP A 203 12.14 -19.56 6.15
CA ASP A 203 12.64 -19.39 4.77
C ASP A 203 13.27 -18.02 4.47
N VAL A 204 12.90 -16.96 5.22
CA VAL A 204 13.47 -15.60 5.06
C VAL A 204 14.99 -15.59 5.30
N CYS A 205 15.52 -16.55 6.07
CA CYS A 205 16.94 -16.66 6.36
C CYS A 205 17.79 -17.23 5.20
N ARG A 206 17.21 -17.72 4.11
CA ARG A 206 17.94 -18.54 3.11
C ARG A 206 17.92 -18.04 1.67
N GLN A 207 17.18 -16.98 1.33
CA GLN A 207 17.01 -16.58 -0.07
C GLN A 207 18.06 -15.53 -0.51
N PRO A 208 18.78 -15.74 -1.63
CA PRO A 208 19.72 -14.77 -2.17
C PRO A 208 18.99 -13.54 -2.73
N LYS A 209 19.53 -12.35 -2.42
CA LYS A 209 19.05 -11.06 -2.94
C LYS A 209 19.34 -10.96 -4.45
N GLY A 210 18.37 -11.29 -5.28
CA GLY A 210 18.37 -10.94 -6.70
C GLY A 210 17.99 -12.07 -7.65
N SER A 211 16.76 -12.05 -8.14
CA SER A 211 16.36 -12.75 -9.37
C SER A 211 15.93 -11.73 -10.42
N LEU A 212 16.14 -12.09 -11.69
CA LEU A 212 16.09 -11.21 -12.87
C LEU A 212 14.73 -10.54 -13.18
N TYR A 213 13.63 -10.94 -12.54
CA TYR A 213 12.27 -10.53 -12.91
C TYR A 213 11.80 -9.17 -12.33
N CYS A 214 12.69 -8.46 -11.64
CA CYS A 214 12.24 -7.61 -10.54
C CYS A 214 12.30 -6.10 -10.75
N ARG A 215 12.99 -5.61 -11.80
CA ARG A 215 13.14 -4.15 -11.99
C ARG A 215 11.93 -3.47 -12.64
N ASP A 216 11.10 -4.22 -13.36
CA ASP A 216 9.98 -3.69 -14.15
C ASP A 216 8.65 -4.38 -13.81
N LEU A 217 8.44 -4.73 -12.53
CA LEU A 217 7.21 -5.37 -12.06
C LEU A 217 6.42 -4.45 -11.13
N VAL A 218 5.19 -4.10 -11.53
CA VAL A 218 4.19 -3.48 -10.66
C VAL A 218 3.23 -4.55 -10.16
N ARG A 219 2.84 -4.46 -8.89
CA ARG A 219 1.80 -5.30 -8.29
C ARG A 219 0.61 -4.47 -7.84
N VAL A 220 -0.58 -5.05 -7.84
CA VAL A 220 -1.77 -4.44 -7.23
C VAL A 220 -2.21 -5.25 -6.02
N LEU A 221 -2.43 -4.56 -4.88
CA LEU A 221 -3.07 -5.12 -3.70
C LEU A 221 -4.58 -4.96 -3.85
N ALA A 222 -5.26 -6.10 -3.85
CA ALA A 222 -6.71 -6.24 -3.86
C ALA A 222 -7.45 -5.49 -4.98
N LEU A 223 -7.91 -6.28 -5.96
CA LEU A 223 -9.02 -5.99 -6.86
C LEU A 223 -10.12 -7.03 -6.67
#